data_AF-A0A7Y0XAV2-F1
#
_entry.id   AF-A0A7Y0XAV2-F1
#
_cell.length_a   1.000
_cell.length_b   1.000
_cell.length_c   1.000
_cell.angle_alpha   90.00
_cell.angle_beta   90.00
_cell.angle_gamma   90.00
#
_symmetry.space_group_name_H-M   'P 1'
#
loop_
_entity.id
_entity.type
_entity.pdbx_description
1 polymer ?
#
loop_
_entity_poly.entity_id
_entity_poly.type
_entity_poly.pdbx_seq_one_letter_code
_entity_poly.pdbx_strand_id
1 'polypeptide(L)' 'MKKFVGAAMLSLFTVSPSFAAKVVIDHYMGQTELEQSPERVVVIGFGPLDALDNFGIDPVAVSNSSNLPSYLSKYSKD' A
#
# COMPACT_ATOMS: atom_id res chain seq x y z
N MET A 1 17.27 -44.64 22.91
CA MET A 1 16.45 -43.41 22.74
C MET A 1 17.36 -42.30 22.20
N LYS A 2 17.63 -42.24 20.89
CA LYS A 2 18.70 -41.36 20.36
C LYS A 2 18.62 -41.09 18.84
N LYS A 3 17.40 -41.07 18.27
CA LYS A 3 17.21 -40.86 16.81
C LYS A 3 16.09 -39.89 16.40
N PHE A 4 15.47 -39.16 17.33
CA PHE A 4 14.30 -38.32 17.02
C PHE A 4 14.54 -36.80 17.04
N VAL A 5 15.75 -36.33 17.36
CA VAL A 5 16.04 -34.87 17.48
C VAL A 5 16.49 -34.24 16.15
N GLY A 6 16.90 -35.03 15.15
CA GLY A 6 17.49 -34.50 13.91
C GLY A 6 16.52 -33.86 12.90
N ALA A 7 15.22 -34.15 12.99
CA ALA A 7 14.26 -33.71 11.96
C ALA A 7 13.61 -32.34 12.24
N ALA A 8 13.68 -31.83 13.47
CA ALA A 8 13.01 -30.57 13.85
C ALA A 8 13.85 -29.30 13.60
N MET A 9 15.18 -29.44 13.42
CA MET A 9 16.07 -28.29 13.20
C MET A 9 16.23 -27.92 11.72
N LEU A 10 15.86 -28.79 10.78
CA LEU A 10 16.02 -28.52 9.34
C LEU A 10 14.82 -27.76 8.73
N SER A 11 13.70 -27.66 9.45
CA SER A 11 12.51 -26.92 8.99
C SER A 11 12.51 -25.43 9.37
N LEU A 12 13.49 -24.95 10.15
CA LEU A 12 13.56 -23.55 10.58
C LEU A 12 14.35 -22.62 9.64
N PHE A 13 14.95 -23.14 8.57
CA PHE A 13 15.88 -22.38 7.72
C PHE A 13 15.28 -21.72 6.47
N THR A 14 13.97 -21.86 6.22
CA THR A 14 13.34 -21.32 4.99
C THR A 14 12.55 -20.03 5.18
N VAL A 15 12.54 -19.43 6.38
CA VAL A 15 11.93 -18.10 6.56
C VAL A 15 12.96 -17.02 6.24
N SER A 16 13.25 -16.83 4.96
CA SER A 16 13.98 -15.64 4.51
C SER A 16 13.03 -14.44 4.63
N PRO A 17 13.39 -13.37 5.36
CA PRO A 17 12.61 -12.14 5.31
C PRO A 17 12.70 -11.59 3.89
N SER A 18 11.58 -11.61 3.17
CA SER A 18 11.45 -10.92 1.89
C SER A 18 11.38 -9.41 2.18
N PHE A 19 12.52 -8.74 2.21
CA PHE A 19 12.55 -7.28 2.20
C PHE A 19 12.16 -6.81 0.80
N ALA A 20 10.99 -6.19 0.69
CA ALA A 20 10.56 -5.56 -0.55
C ALA A 20 11.60 -4.52 -0.99
N ALA A 21 11.83 -4.42 -2.30
CA ALA A 21 12.75 -3.44 -2.84
C ALA A 21 12.16 -2.02 -2.67
N LYS A 22 12.99 -1.11 -2.17
CA LYS A 22 12.61 0.29 -2.02
C LYS A 22 12.30 0.91 -3.38
N VAL A 23 11.26 1.74 -3.44
CA VAL A 23 10.82 2.44 -4.64
C VAL A 23 11.11 3.92 -4.46
N VAL A 24 11.90 4.49 -5.37
CA VAL A 24 12.24 5.92 -5.37
C VAL A 24 11.35 6.62 -6.41
N ILE A 25 10.57 7.61 -5.95
CA ILE A 25 9.69 8.42 -6.80
C ILE A 25 10.25 9.83 -6.90
N ASP A 26 10.59 10.25 -8.11
CA ASP A 26 10.90 11.63 -8.43
C ASP A 26 9.62 12.38 -8.83
N HIS A 27 9.40 13.54 -8.22
CA HIS A 27 8.26 14.41 -8.50
C HIS A 27 8.67 15.88 -8.41
N TYR A 28 7.75 16.79 -8.75
CA TYR A 28 8.07 18.22 -8.86
C TYR A 28 8.56 18.88 -7.54
N MET A 29 8.30 18.27 -6.38
CA MET A 29 8.75 18.77 -5.07
C MET A 29 10.05 18.10 -4.58
N GLY A 30 10.68 17.25 -5.39
CA GLY A 30 11.88 16.51 -5.03
C GLY A 30 11.69 15.01 -5.17
N GLN A 31 12.30 14.27 -4.25
CA GLN A 31 12.36 12.82 -4.29
C GLN A 31 11.76 12.24 -3.01
N THR A 32 10.95 11.19 -3.17
CA THR A 32 10.36 10.43 -2.06
C THR A 32 10.73 8.97 -2.18
N GLU A 33 11.27 8.40 -1.10
CA GLU A 33 11.58 6.97 -1.00
C GLU A 33 10.45 6.24 -0.27
N LEU A 34 9.92 5.18 -0.89
CA LEU A 34 8.96 4.27 -0.29
C LEU A 34 9.64 2.94 0.00
N GLU A 35 9.46 2.41 1.21
CA GLU A 35 10.03 1.12 1.60
C GLU A 35 9.47 -0.04 0.76
N GLN A 36 8.21 0.08 0.32
CA GLN A 36 7.53 -0.91 -0.51
C GLN A 36 6.27 -0.32 -1.18
N SER A 37 5.61 -1.12 -2.03
CA SER A 37 4.27 -0.78 -2.54
C SER A 37 3.28 -0.68 -1.38
N PRO A 38 2.55 0.45 -1.24
CA PRO A 38 1.63 0.63 -0.14
C PRO A 38 0.37 -0.23 -0.31
N GLU A 39 -0.05 -0.92 0.75
CA GLU A 39 -1.31 -1.66 0.79
C GLU A 39 -2.50 -0.80 1.24
N ARG A 40 -2.21 0.31 1.95
CA ARG A 40 -3.21 1.19 2.54
C ARG A 40 -2.89 2.63 2.19
N VAL A 41 -3.68 3.21 1.30
CA VAL A 41 -3.46 4.57 0.79
C VAL A 41 -4.53 5.52 1.32
N VAL A 42 -4.10 6.64 1.90
CA VAL A 42 -4.97 7.75 2.31
C VAL A 42 -4.77 8.90 1.33
N VAL A 43 -5.87 9.50 0.91
CA VAL A 43 -5.87 10.49 -0.17
C VAL A 43 -6.46 11.79 0.32
N ILE A 44 -5.75 12.89 0.04
CA ILE A 44 -6.18 14.23 0.39
C ILE A 44 -6.37 15.03 -0.90
N GLY A 45 -7.56 15.60 -1.06
CA GLY A 45 -7.93 16.43 -2.21
C GLY A 45 -8.51 15.63 -3.38
N PHE A 46 -9.17 16.35 -4.29
CA PHE A 46 -9.91 15.74 -5.41
C PHE A 46 -9.01 15.22 -6.52
N GLY A 47 -7.88 15.90 -6.82
CA GLY A 47 -7.02 15.55 -7.95
C GLY A 47 -6.37 14.16 -7.80
N PRO A 48 -5.71 13.87 -6.67
CA PRO A 48 -5.19 12.54 -6.41
C PRO A 48 -6.28 11.46 -6.32
N LEU A 49 -7.48 11.81 -5.82
CA LEU A 49 -8.61 10.88 -5.76
C LEU A 49 -9.11 10.50 -7.17
N ASP A 50 -9.22 11.47 -8.07
CA ASP A 50 -9.60 11.28 -9.48
C ASP A 50 -8.63 10.34 -10.20
N ALA A 51 -7.32 10.54 -9.99
CA ALA A 51 -6.30 9.67 -10.58
C ALA A 51 -6.42 8.22 -10.09
N LEU A 52 -6.62 8.02 -8.79
CA LEU A 52 -6.75 6.68 -8.21
C LEU A 52 -8.03 5.96 -8.66
N ASP A 53 -9.14 6.70 -8.76
CA ASP A 53 -10.40 6.18 -9.31
C ASP A 53 -10.19 5.67 -10.75
N ASN A 54 -9.53 6.47 -11.58
CA ASN A 54 -9.20 6.10 -12.96
C ASN A 54 -8.22 4.91 -13.05
N PHE A 55 -7.36 4.72 -12.05
CA PHE A 55 -6.49 3.55 -11.94
C PHE A 55 -7.16 2.31 -11.34
N GLY A 56 -8.42 2.43 -10.88
CA GLY A 56 -9.13 1.36 -10.20
C GLY A 56 -8.56 1.01 -8.82
N ILE A 57 -7.88 1.96 -8.17
CA ILE A 57 -7.29 1.79 -6.84
C ILE A 57 -8.27 2.35 -5.80
N ASP A 58 -8.66 1.52 -4.82
CA ASP A 58 -9.57 1.93 -3.75
C ASP A 58 -8.80 2.40 -2.50
N PRO A 59 -8.83 3.69 -2.14
CA PRO A 59 -8.14 4.20 -0.97
C PRO A 59 -8.88 3.87 0.33
N VAL A 60 -8.13 3.67 1.43
CA VAL A 60 -8.73 3.36 2.75
C VAL A 60 -9.40 4.58 3.39
N ALA A 61 -9.01 5.78 2.98
CA ALA A 61 -9.64 7.03 3.41
C ALA A 61 -9.43 8.13 2.37
N VAL A 62 -10.42 9.01 2.28
CA VAL A 62 -10.44 10.20 1.44
C VAL A 62 -10.76 11.42 2.28
N SER A 63 -10.32 12.60 1.86
CA SER A 63 -10.77 13.86 2.45
C SER A 63 -12.28 14.05 2.24
N ASN A 64 -13.03 14.35 3.30
CA ASN A 64 -14.43 14.77 3.16
C ASN A 64 -14.50 16.10 2.39
N SER A 65 -15.04 16.04 1.18
CA SER A 65 -15.28 17.21 0.34
C SER A 65 -16.77 17.28 0.01
N SER A 66 -17.38 18.43 0.27
CA SER A 66 -18.79 18.69 -0.04
C SER A 66 -19.06 18.87 -1.53
N ASN A 67 -18.01 19.11 -2.34
CA ASN A 67 -18.11 19.45 -3.75
C ASN A 67 -17.34 18.45 -4.63
N LEU A 68 -17.66 17.16 -4.51
CA LEU A 68 -17.14 16.16 -5.43
C LEU A 68 -17.96 16.13 -6.73
N PRO A 69 -17.31 15.96 -7.90
CA PRO A 69 -18.02 15.63 -9.14
C PRO A 69 -18.91 14.39 -8.98
N SER A 70 -19.99 14.32 -9.76
CA SER A 70 -20.98 13.23 -9.66
C SER A 70 -20.38 11.84 -9.82
N TYR A 71 -19.35 11.70 -10.65
CA TYR A 71 -18.68 10.42 -10.89
C TYR A 71 -17.80 9.97 -9.70
N LEU A 72 -17.39 10.88 -8.81
CA LEU A 72 -16.67 10.59 -7.56
C LEU A 72 -17.61 10.51 -6.33
N SER A 73 -18.92 10.63 -6.53
CA SER A 73 -19.91 10.65 -5.43
C SER A 73 -19.88 9.39 -4.56
N LYS A 74 -19.38 8.26 -5.08
CA LYS A 74 -19.17 7.02 -4.31
C LYS A 74 -18.19 7.18 -3.13
N TYR A 75 -17.37 8.23 -3.15
CA TYR A 75 -16.42 8.55 -2.08
C TYR A 75 -16.96 9.59 -1.08
N SER A 76 -18.12 10.18 -1.36
CA SER A 76 -18.79 11.08 -0.41
C SER A 76 -19.25 10.30 0.82
N LYS A 77 -18.99 10.86 1.99
CA LYS A 77 -19.55 10.38 3.26
C LYS A 77 -20.52 11.43 3.78
N ASP A 78 -21.58 10.96 4.44
CA ASP A 78 -22.57 11.80 5.13
C ASP A 78 -21.93 12.65 6.24
#